data_AF-A0A350BMV9-F1
#
_entry.id   AF-A0A350BMV9-F1
#
_cell.length_a   1.000
_cell.length_b   1.000
_cell.length_c   1.000
_cell.angle_alpha   90.00
_cell.angle_beta   90.00
_cell.angle_gamma   90.00
#
_symmetry.space_group_name_H-M   'P 1'
#
loop_
_entity.id
_entity.type
_entity.pdbx_description
1 polymer ?
#
loop_
_entity_poly.entity_id
_entity_poly.type
_entity_poly.pdbx_seq_one_letter_code
_entity_poly.pdbx_strand_id
1 'polypeptide(L)' 'MVMEAFSQPSLSIFYIVAVAFLGFHLKHGFQSGFQTLGLSNKKYKWLIDAVAVIFWLFIPLAFAAMPAYVLWFKPQ' A
#
# COMPACT_ATOMS: atom_id res chain seq x y z
N MET A 1 14.41 -7.68 16.36
CA MET A 1 13.04 -7.10 16.37
C MET A 1 12.38 -7.02 14.99
N VAL A 2 12.81 -6.21 14.01
CA VAL A 2 12.15 -6.16 12.67
C VAL A 2 12.66 -7.23 11.70
N MET A 3 13.98 -7.44 11.64
CA MET A 3 14.60 -8.41 10.73
C MET A 3 14.24 -9.86 11.07
N GLU A 4 14.08 -10.19 12.36
CA GLU A 4 13.64 -11.52 12.80
C GLU A 4 12.18 -11.79 12.43
N ALA A 5 11.31 -10.79 12.56
CA ALA A 5 9.90 -10.92 12.18
C ALA A 5 9.77 -11.22 10.67
N PHE A 6 10.51 -10.50 9.83
CA PHE A 6 10.49 -10.73 8.38
C PHE A 6 11.31 -11.94 7.93
N SER A 7 12.08 -12.57 8.81
CA SER A 7 12.74 -13.86 8.52
C SER A 7 11.75 -15.03 8.58
N GLN A 8 10.59 -14.87 9.22
CA GLN A 8 9.54 -15.89 9.24
C GLN A 8 8.69 -15.79 7.97
N PRO A 9 8.72 -16.79 7.05
CA PRO A 9 8.05 -16.67 5.76
C PRO A 9 6.54 -16.47 5.85
N SER A 10 5.90 -17.12 6.82
CA SER A 10 4.46 -16.98 7.09
C SER A 10 4.07 -15.55 7.43
N LEU A 11 4.81 -14.91 8.34
CA LEU A 11 4.58 -13.52 8.75
C LEU A 11 4.83 -12.55 7.60
N SER A 12 5.89 -12.76 6.82
CA SER A 12 6.21 -11.90 5.67
C SER A 12 5.15 -11.98 4.56
N ILE A 13 4.69 -13.18 4.23
CA ILE A 13 3.60 -13.37 3.25
C ILE A 13 2.32 -12.72 3.75
N PHE A 14 1.95 -12.96 5.02
CA PHE A 14 0.78 -12.32 5.63
C PHE A 14 0.87 -10.79 5.58
N TYR A 15 2.04 -10.24 5.91
CA TYR A 15 2.28 -8.80 5.85
C TYR A 15 2.12 -8.24 4.43
N ILE A 16 2.68 -8.91 3.41
CA ILE A 16 2.55 -8.48 2.01
C ILE A 16 1.08 -8.45 1.59
N VAL A 17 0.30 -9.47 1.97
CA VAL A 17 -1.15 -9.52 1.70
C VAL A 17 -1.88 -8.39 2.44
N ALA A 18 -1.56 -8.15 3.72
CA ALA A 18 -2.16 -7.08 4.51
C ALA A 18 -1.85 -5.69 3.89
N VAL A 19 -0.63 -5.48 3.41
CA VAL A 19 -0.22 -4.25 2.73
C VAL A 19 -0.94 -4.08 1.37
N ALA A 20 -1.23 -5.17 0.65
CA ALA A 20 -2.05 -5.10 -0.56
C ALA A 20 -3.49 -4.65 -0.25
N PHE A 21 -4.12 -5.20 0.79
CA PHE A 21 -5.43 -4.73 1.28
C PHE A 21 -5.40 -3.26 1.72
N LEU A 22 -4.33 -2.85 2.41
CA LEU A 22 -4.12 -1.46 2.79
C LEU A 22 -4.03 -0.54 1.57
N GLY A 23 -3.39 -0.99 0.48
CA GLY A 23 -3.38 -0.28 -0.80
C GLY A 23 -4.79 0.04 -1.30
N PHE A 24 -5.67 -0.97 -1.36
CA PHE A 24 -7.07 -0.76 -1.75
C PHE A 24 -7.81 0.18 -0.79
N HIS A 25 -7.57 0.03 0.51
CA HIS A 25 -8.15 0.90 1.53
C HIS A 25 -7.70 2.37 1.34
N LEU A 26 -6.41 2.61 1.07
CA LEU A 26 -5.89 3.96 0.82
C LEU A 26 -6.51 4.58 -0.43
N LYS A 27 -6.61 3.84 -1.53
CA LYS A 27 -7.28 4.32 -2.75
C LYS A 27 -8.71 4.76 -2.45
N HIS A 28 -9.48 3.89 -1.79
CA HIS A 28 -10.88 4.15 -1.48
C HIS A 28 -11.06 5.29 -0.48
N GLY A 29 -10.28 5.29 0.61
CA GLY A 29 -10.31 6.30 1.66
C GLY A 29 -9.86 7.68 1.18
N PHE A 30 -8.86 7.73 0.27
CA PHE A 30 -8.45 8.97 -0.36
C PHE A 30 -9.61 9.55 -1.19
N GLN A 31 -10.20 8.75 -2.07
CA GLN A 31 -11.34 9.19 -2.90
C GLN A 31 -12.54 9.65 -2.04
N SER A 32 -12.91 8.89 -1.01
CA SER A 32 -14.04 9.24 -0.14
C SER A 32 -13.77 10.47 0.73
N GLY A 33 -12.53 10.67 1.18
CA GLY A 33 -12.12 11.87 1.92
C GLY A 33 -12.34 13.15 1.11
N PHE A 34 -11.92 13.17 -0.15
CA PHE A 34 -12.16 14.33 -1.03
C PHE A 34 -13.64 14.50 -1.39
N GLN A 35 -14.43 13.42 -1.39
CA GLN A 35 -15.88 13.52 -1.55
C GLN A 35 -16.54 14.20 -0.35
N THR A 36 -16.17 13.84 0.88
CA THR A 36 -16.69 14.47 2.11
C THR A 36 -16.31 15.94 2.21
N LEU A 37 -15.14 16.33 1.72
CA LEU A 37 -14.70 17.73 1.66
C LEU A 37 -15.39 18.55 0.55
N GLY A 38 -16.26 17.94 -0.26
CA GLY A 38 -16.95 18.62 -1.36
C GLY A 38 -16.06 18.91 -2.57
N LEU A 39 -14.84 18.37 -2.61
CA LEU A 39 -13.85 18.58 -3.67
C LEU A 39 -14.02 17.62 -4.87
N SER A 40 -15.08 16.81 -4.88
CA SER A 40 -15.44 15.83 -5.92
C SER A 40 -16.03 16.45 -7.21
N ASN A 41 -15.58 17.65 -7.61
CA ASN A 41 -16.03 18.26 -8.87
C ASN A 41 -15.41 17.50 -10.07
N LYS A 42 -16.12 17.40 -11.20
CA LYS A 42 -15.63 16.73 -12.43
C LYS A 42 -14.23 17.20 -12.85
N LYS A 43 -13.89 18.47 -12.58
CA LYS A 43 -12.57 19.07 -12.87
C LYS A 43 -11.44 18.56 -11.97
N TYR A 44 -11.69 18.19 -10.72
CA TYR A 44 -10.66 17.70 -9.79
C TYR A 44 -10.68 16.18 -9.62
N LYS A 45 -11.81 15.55 -9.93
CA LYS A 45 -11.99 14.10 -9.81
C LYS A 45 -10.92 13.30 -10.57
N TRP A 46 -10.56 13.70 -11.79
CA TRP A 46 -9.51 13.02 -12.54
C TRP A 46 -8.14 13.09 -11.86
N LEU A 47 -7.81 14.22 -11.22
CA LEU A 47 -6.55 14.39 -10.50
C LEU A 47 -6.55 13.57 -9.21
N ILE A 48 -7.65 13.61 -8.46
CA ILE A 48 -7.82 12.82 -7.23
C ILE A 48 -7.70 11.33 -7.55
N ASP A 49 -8.34 10.85 -8.62
CA ASP A 49 -8.28 9.45 -9.04
C ASP A 49 -6.86 9.06 -9.51
N ALA A 50 -6.18 9.91 -10.27
CA ALA A 50 -4.81 9.67 -10.70
C ALA A 50 -3.85 9.55 -9.51
N VAL A 51 -3.95 10.48 -8.56
CA VAL A 51 -3.15 10.47 -7.33
C VAL A 51 -3.50 9.25 -6.46
N ALA A 52 -4.77 8.89 -6.34
CA ALA A 52 -5.21 7.69 -5.62
C ALA A 52 -4.62 6.40 -6.22
N VAL A 53 -4.51 6.32 -7.55
CA VAL A 53 -3.87 5.17 -8.25
C VAL A 53 -2.37 5.13 -7.99
N ILE A 54 -1.69 6.28 -7.95
CA ILE A 54 -0.26 6.36 -7.58
C ILE A 54 -0.07 5.83 -6.14
N PHE A 55 -0.87 6.30 -5.19
CA PHE A 55 -0.80 5.83 -3.80
C PHE A 55 -1.11 4.33 -3.67
N TRP A 56 -2.10 3.84 -4.42
CA TRP A 56 -2.46 2.42 -4.46
C TRP A 56 -1.32 1.52 -4.93
N LEU A 57 -0.45 2.01 -5.82
CA LEU A 57 0.66 1.21 -6.35
C LEU A 57 1.95 1.39 -5.54
N PHE A 58 2.40 2.64 -5.38
CA PHE A 58 3.74 2.93 -4.86
C PHE A 58 3.88 2.64 -3.38
N ILE A 59 2.87 2.97 -2.57
CA ILE A 59 2.95 2.74 -1.12
C ILE A 59 3.00 1.23 -0.82
N PRO A 60 2.03 0.41 -1.27
CA PRO A 60 2.09 -1.02 -1.02
C PRO A 60 3.36 -1.69 -1.54
N LEU A 61 3.84 -1.28 -2.72
CA LEU A 61 5.06 -1.82 -3.31
C LEU A 61 6.30 -1.49 -2.46
N ALA A 62 6.43 -0.24 -1.99
CA ALA A 62 7.55 0.17 -1.14
C ALA A 62 7.56 -0.57 0.20
N PHE A 63 6.39 -0.75 0.83
CA PHE A 63 6.29 -1.50 2.09
C PHE A 63 6.49 -3.01 1.88
N ALA A 64 6.01 -3.58 0.78
CA ALA A 64 6.23 -5.00 0.45
C ALA A 64 7.69 -5.31 0.07
N ALA A 65 8.44 -4.33 -0.43
CA ALA A 65 9.84 -4.51 -0.84
C ALA A 65 10.75 -4.93 0.33
N MET A 66 10.51 -4.45 1.55
CA MET A 66 11.32 -4.83 2.72
C MET A 66 11.25 -6.33 3.06
N PRO A 67 10.09 -6.93 3.37
CA PRO A 67 9.99 -8.35 3.63
C PRO A 67 10.35 -9.20 2.41
N ALA A 68 10.03 -8.74 1.20
CA ALA A 68 10.45 -9.42 -0.03
C ALA A 68 11.99 -9.50 -0.15
N TYR A 69 12.69 -8.41 0.15
CA TYR A 69 14.16 -8.41 0.17
C TYR A 69 14.72 -9.37 1.22
N VAL A 70 14.16 -9.38 2.43
CA VAL A 70 14.60 -10.28 3.51
C VAL A 70 14.37 -11.75 3.14
N LEU A 71 13.24 -12.09 2.51
CA LEU A 71 12.95 -13.46 2.07
C LEU A 71 13.89 -13.95 0.96
N TRP A 72 14.29 -13.06 0.05
CA TRP A 72 15.04 -13.45 -1.16
C TRP A 72 16.56 -13.36 -1.01
N PHE A 73 17.06 -12.39 -0.25
CA PHE A 73 18.49 -12.07 -0.19
C PHE A 73 19.17 -12.38 1.13
N LYS A 74 18.43 -12.70 2.19
CA LYS A 74 19.05 -13.14 3.44
C LYS A 74 19.42 -14.63 3.31
N PRO A 75 20.71 -15.00 3.35
CA PRO A 75 21.08 -16.41 3.51
C PRO A 75 20.49 -16.89 4.83
N GLN A 76 19.78 -18.02 4.79
CA GLN A 76 19.15 -18.67 5.94
C GLN A 76 20.20 -18.98 7.01
#